data_AF-A0A3D0ND79-F1
#
_entry.id   AF-A0A3D0ND79-F1
#
_cell.length_a   1.000
_cell.length_b   1.000
_cell.length_c   1.000
_cell.angle_alpha   90.00
_cell.angle_beta   90.00
_cell.angle_gamma   90.00
#
_symmetry.space_group_name_H-M   'P 1'
#
loop_
_entity.id
_entity.type
_entity.pdbx_description
1 polymer ?
#
loop_
_entity_poly.entity_id
_entity_poly.type
_entity_poly.pdbx_seq_one_letter_code
_entity_poly.pdbx_strand_id
1 'polypeptide(L)'
;MALLWEILQFVLRLGFGISLAMAITSPKHVTSGFFKVHLWVVMGLNVFGALVTWTVSDEHLPTDTVRIASQSTLLGLILATSVLSYLGAVCWLYEKSGSGQIILILLTLLTLATAYQSSVLPKDSQSTHHLSLLLDIVSSGLVVGSVITAMLLGHWYLNTPTMNLI
;
A
#
# COMPACT_ATOMS: atom_id res chain seq x y z
N MET A 1 -22.11 -2.93 -4.40
CA MET A 1 -20.99 -2.64 -5.32
C MET A 1 -20.22 -1.38 -4.94
N ALA A 2 -20.88 -0.23 -4.63
CA ALA A 2 -20.19 0.98 -4.14
C ALA A 2 -19.27 0.75 -2.92
N LEU A 3 -19.72 -0.03 -1.93
CA LEU A 3 -18.93 -0.38 -0.75
C LEU A 3 -17.63 -1.14 -1.08
N LEU A 4 -17.62 -2.01 -2.10
CA LEU A 4 -16.40 -2.72 -2.53
C LEU A 4 -15.35 -1.74 -3.08
N TRP A 5 -15.79 -0.71 -3.78
CA TRP A 5 -14.93 0.33 -4.31
C TRP A 5 -14.28 1.17 -3.21
N GLU A 6 -15.07 1.57 -2.20
CA GLU A 6 -14.53 2.31 -1.05
C GLU A 6 -13.51 1.47 -0.26
N ILE A 7 -13.80 0.16 -0.09
CA ILE A 7 -12.84 -0.76 0.54
C ILE A 7 -11.57 -0.89 -0.29
N LEU A 8 -11.66 -0.94 -1.63
CA LEU A 8 -10.47 -0.95 -2.49
C LEU A 8 -9.60 0.28 -2.25
N GLN A 9 -10.18 1.48 -2.25
CA GLN A 9 -9.43 2.72 -2.00
C GLN A 9 -8.79 2.70 -0.61
N PHE A 10 -9.54 2.27 0.41
CA PHE A 10 -9.02 2.12 1.77
C PHE A 10 -7.83 1.16 1.82
N VAL A 11 -7.94 -0.02 1.20
CA VAL A 11 -6.89 -1.05 1.19
C VAL A 11 -5.63 -0.57 0.46
N LEU A 12 -5.77 0.14 -0.66
CA LEU A 12 -4.63 0.69 -1.40
C LEU A 12 -3.92 1.80 -0.61
N ARG A 13 -4.68 2.71 0.01
CA ARG A 13 -4.14 3.77 0.89
C ARG A 13 -3.44 3.17 2.12
N LEU A 14 -4.02 2.12 2.70
CA LEU A 14 -3.42 1.38 3.81
C LEU A 14 -2.10 0.71 3.40
N GLY A 15 -2.07 0.04 2.24
CA GLY A 15 -0.87 -0.58 1.70
C GLY A 15 0.26 0.42 1.49
N PHE A 16 -0.06 1.59 0.92
CA PHE A 16 0.88 2.71 0.80
C PHE A 16 1.42 3.12 2.18
N GLY A 17 0.53 3.43 3.14
CA GLY A 17 0.93 3.90 4.45
C GLY A 17 1.81 2.90 5.23
N ILE A 18 1.47 1.60 5.20
CA ILE A 18 2.27 0.54 5.82
C ILE A 18 3.64 0.44 5.15
N SER A 19 3.69 0.41 3.81
CA SER A 19 4.96 0.34 3.08
C SER A 19 5.86 1.54 3.37
N LEU A 20 5.29 2.73 3.55
CA LEU A 20 6.06 3.95 3.82
C LEU A 20 6.56 3.99 5.25
N ALA A 21 5.72 3.64 6.22
CA ALA A 21 6.12 3.50 7.61
C ALA A 21 7.25 2.48 7.76
N MET A 22 7.18 1.35 7.05
CA MET A 22 8.29 0.39 6.99
C MET A 22 9.54 0.97 6.31
N ALA A 23 9.40 1.71 5.20
CA ALA A 23 10.55 2.33 4.52
C ALA A 23 11.26 3.40 5.37
N ILE A 24 10.56 4.06 6.29
CA ILE A 24 11.14 5.02 7.24
C ILE A 24 11.74 4.32 8.46
N THR A 25 11.22 3.13 8.81
CA THR A 25 11.70 2.35 9.96
C THR A 25 13.11 1.83 9.70
N SER A 26 14.04 2.15 10.62
CA SER A 26 15.44 1.73 10.50
C SER A 26 15.59 0.22 10.69
N PRO A 27 16.20 -0.50 9.73
CA PRO A 27 16.51 -1.92 9.85
C PRO A 27 17.50 -2.28 10.96
N LYS A 28 18.19 -1.27 11.52
CA LYS A 28 19.13 -1.47 12.63
C LYS A 28 18.44 -1.66 13.98
N HIS A 29 17.22 -1.16 14.13
CA HIS A 29 16.47 -1.21 15.38
C HIS A 29 15.37 -2.28 15.39
N VAL A 30 14.99 -2.77 14.21
CA VAL A 30 13.89 -3.72 14.04
C VAL A 30 14.38 -4.95 13.28
N THR A 31 14.05 -6.14 13.79
CA THR A 31 14.46 -7.42 13.21
C THR A 31 13.93 -7.61 11.78
N SER A 32 14.69 -8.27 10.91
CA SER A 32 14.30 -8.62 9.53
C SER A 32 12.95 -9.36 9.43
N GLY A 33 12.61 -10.15 10.46
CA GLY A 33 11.33 -10.85 10.58
C GLY A 33 10.11 -9.94 10.51
N PHE A 34 10.19 -8.74 11.12
CA PHE A 34 9.11 -7.75 11.08
C PHE A 34 8.82 -7.33 9.64
N PHE A 35 9.83 -6.89 8.89
CA PHE A 35 9.67 -6.44 7.51
C PHE A 35 9.11 -7.53 6.61
N LYS A 36 9.63 -8.77 6.75
CA LYS A 36 9.16 -9.92 5.96
C LYS A 36 7.67 -10.21 6.18
N VAL A 37 7.24 -10.30 7.43
CA VAL A 37 5.84 -10.65 7.76
C VAL A 37 4.89 -9.56 7.26
N HIS A 38 5.25 -8.30 7.47
CA HIS A 38 4.41 -7.17 7.05
C HIS A 38 4.38 -6.97 5.54
N LEU A 39 5.44 -7.35 4.82
CA LEU A 39 5.40 -7.44 3.36
C LEU A 39 4.42 -8.51 2.87
N TRP A 40 4.30 -9.66 3.54
CA TRP A 40 3.24 -10.63 3.17
C TRP A 40 1.83 -10.08 3.41
N VAL A 41 1.64 -9.26 4.45
CA VAL A 41 0.37 -8.56 4.68
C VAL A 41 0.08 -7.60 3.53
N VAL A 42 1.05 -6.78 3.13
CA VAL A 42 0.91 -5.85 1.99
C VAL A 42 0.63 -6.61 0.69
N MET A 43 1.30 -7.75 0.46
CA MET A 43 1.01 -8.62 -0.68
C MET A 43 -0.46 -9.10 -0.67
N GLY A 44 -0.95 -9.58 0.48
CA GLY A 44 -2.34 -10.02 0.64
C GLY A 44 -3.36 -8.91 0.38
N LEU A 45 -3.10 -7.70 0.89
CA LEU A 45 -3.90 -6.50 0.62
C LEU A 45 -3.97 -6.17 -0.88
N ASN A 46 -2.83 -6.23 -1.58
CA ASN A 46 -2.79 -5.99 -3.02
C ASN A 46 -3.50 -7.10 -3.81
N VAL A 47 -3.33 -8.38 -3.46
CA VAL A 47 -4.08 -9.48 -4.11
C VAL A 47 -5.58 -9.29 -3.93
N PHE A 48 -6.03 -8.94 -2.72
CA PHE A 48 -7.42 -8.60 -2.47
C PHE A 48 -7.89 -7.41 -3.33
N GLY A 49 -7.07 -6.36 -3.42
CA GLY A 49 -7.35 -5.21 -4.30
C GLY A 49 -7.48 -5.59 -5.78
N ALA A 50 -6.67 -6.53 -6.27
CA ALA A 50 -6.77 -7.05 -7.63
C ALA A 50 -8.07 -7.82 -7.85
N LEU A 51 -8.48 -8.65 -6.90
CA LEU A 51 -9.76 -9.36 -6.95
C LEU A 51 -10.94 -8.39 -6.98
N VAL A 52 -10.94 -7.36 -6.13
CA VAL A 52 -12.00 -6.35 -6.13
C VAL A 52 -12.04 -5.60 -7.47
N THR A 53 -10.89 -5.18 -7.98
CA THR A 53 -10.78 -4.51 -9.28
C THR A 53 -11.27 -5.40 -10.43
N TRP A 54 -11.06 -6.71 -10.35
CA TRP A 54 -11.57 -7.66 -11.34
C TRP A 54 -13.09 -7.77 -11.28
N THR A 55 -13.67 -7.76 -10.08
CA THR A 55 -15.12 -7.91 -9.86
C THR A 55 -15.94 -6.65 -10.15
N VAL A 56 -15.37 -5.46 -9.99
CA VAL A 56 -16.07 -4.19 -10.18
C VAL A 56 -15.93 -3.74 -11.64
N SER A 57 -17.01 -3.89 -12.42
CA SER A 57 -17.11 -3.36 -13.80
C SER A 57 -17.47 -1.87 -13.84
N ASP A 58 -17.01 -1.18 -14.89
CA ASP A 58 -17.17 0.27 -15.13
C ASP A 58 -18.62 0.79 -15.16
N GLU A 59 -19.61 -0.11 -15.23
CA GLU A 59 -21.04 0.21 -15.31
C GLU A 59 -21.58 0.97 -14.09
N HIS A 60 -20.84 1.00 -12.97
CA HIS A 60 -21.29 1.61 -11.70
C HIS A 60 -20.66 2.96 -11.38
N LEU A 61 -19.86 3.53 -12.29
CA LEU A 61 -19.29 4.86 -12.08
C LEU A 61 -20.35 5.94 -12.33
N PRO A 62 -20.40 6.99 -11.48
CA PRO A 62 -21.25 8.14 -11.75
C PRO A 62 -20.96 8.71 -13.14
N THR A 63 -22.00 8.98 -13.93
CA THR A 63 -21.92 9.40 -15.34
C THR A 63 -21.06 10.64 -15.56
N ASP A 64 -20.83 11.44 -14.53
CA ASP A 64 -20.05 12.69 -14.55
C ASP A 64 -18.58 12.52 -14.17
N THR A 65 -18.16 11.28 -13.93
CA THR A 65 -16.81 10.96 -13.46
C THR A 65 -16.07 10.04 -14.41
N VAL A 66 -14.74 10.20 -14.46
CA VAL A 66 -13.85 9.42 -15.32
C VAL A 66 -12.75 8.80 -14.47
N ARG A 67 -12.43 7.53 -14.74
CA ARG A 67 -11.27 6.85 -14.15
C ARG A 67 -9.99 7.36 -14.81
N ILE A 68 -8.95 7.53 -14.01
CA ILE A 68 -7.65 8.00 -14.51
C ILE A 68 -6.97 6.92 -15.37
N ALA A 69 -7.12 5.62 -15.04
CA ALA A 69 -6.65 4.49 -15.88
C ALA A 69 -7.79 3.59 -16.33
N SER A 70 -7.51 2.87 -17.42
CA SER A 70 -8.21 1.64 -17.76
C SER A 70 -8.08 0.58 -16.67
N GLN A 71 -9.11 -0.25 -16.52
CA GLN A 71 -9.14 -1.37 -15.58
C GLN A 71 -7.95 -2.32 -15.75
N SER A 72 -7.53 -2.58 -17.00
CA SER A 72 -6.39 -3.46 -17.32
C SER A 72 -5.06 -2.92 -16.79
N THR A 73 -4.82 -1.61 -16.96
CA THR A 73 -3.60 -0.96 -16.46
C THR A 73 -3.56 -0.97 -14.94
N LEU A 74 -4.70 -0.69 -14.30
CA LEU A 74 -4.82 -0.70 -12.85
C LEU A 74 -4.56 -2.10 -12.27
N LEU A 75 -5.14 -3.15 -12.87
CA LEU A 75 -4.86 -4.54 -12.50
C LEU A 75 -3.38 -4.89 -12.64
N GLY A 76 -2.76 -4.51 -13.76
CA GLY A 76 -1.33 -4.74 -13.98
C GLY A 76 -0.47 -4.09 -12.89
N LEU A 77 -0.84 -2.87 -12.47
CA LEU A 77 -0.13 -2.11 -11.45
C LEU A 77 -0.28 -2.73 -10.05
N ILE A 78 -1.49 -3.17 -9.67
CA ILE A 78 -1.73 -3.91 -8.40
C ILE A 78 -0.98 -5.25 -8.38
N LEU A 79 -0.96 -5.96 -9.51
CA LEU A 79 -0.21 -7.22 -9.58
C LEU A 79 1.29 -6.98 -9.46
N ALA A 80 1.80 -5.91 -10.08
CA ALA A 80 3.20 -5.51 -9.94
C ALA A 80 3.56 -5.15 -8.49
N THR A 81 2.70 -4.43 -7.75
CA THR A 81 2.95 -4.15 -6.31
C THR A 81 2.97 -5.43 -5.48
N SER A 82 2.08 -6.39 -5.77
CA SER A 82 2.04 -7.68 -5.10
C SER A 82 3.33 -8.48 -5.32
N VAL A 83 3.79 -8.58 -6.57
CA VAL A 83 5.04 -9.26 -6.93
C VAL A 83 6.24 -8.56 -6.28
N LEU A 84 6.30 -7.24 -6.34
CA LEU A 84 7.37 -6.46 -5.73
C LEU A 84 7.40 -6.63 -4.20
N SER A 85 6.22 -6.70 -3.57
CA SER A 85 6.09 -6.98 -2.14
C SER A 85 6.60 -8.36 -1.76
N TYR A 86 6.32 -9.39 -2.58
CA TYR A 86 6.87 -10.72 -2.41
C TYR A 86 8.40 -10.73 -2.56
N LEU A 87 8.95 -10.08 -3.60
CA LEU A 87 10.41 -9.97 -3.79
C LEU A 87 11.08 -9.28 -2.61
N GLY A 88 10.46 -8.22 -2.08
CA GLY A 88 10.91 -7.55 -0.85
C GLY A 88 10.95 -8.52 0.33
N ALA A 89 9.89 -9.32 0.53
CA ALA A 89 9.83 -10.28 1.63
C ALA A 89 10.95 -11.34 1.52
N VAL A 90 11.27 -11.78 0.29
CA VAL A 90 12.40 -12.69 0.03
C VAL A 90 13.74 -12.03 0.33
N CYS A 91 13.95 -10.76 -0.03
CA CYS A 91 15.18 -10.04 0.33
C CYS A 91 15.38 -9.95 1.85
N TRP A 92 14.31 -9.70 2.60
CA TRP A 92 14.34 -9.69 4.07
C TRP A 92 14.49 -11.09 4.68
N LEU A 93 14.00 -12.14 4.01
CA LEU A 93 14.21 -13.53 4.42
C LEU A 93 15.70 -13.92 4.40
N TYR A 94 16.45 -13.44 3.39
CA TYR A 94 17.90 -13.63 3.28
C TYR A 94 18.72 -12.56 4.02
N GLU A 95 18.08 -11.76 4.89
CA GLU A 95 18.71 -10.69 5.69
C GLU A 95 19.49 -9.65 4.87
N LYS A 96 19.16 -9.50 3.57
CA LYS A 96 19.75 -8.49 2.69
C LYS A 96 19.08 -7.14 2.89
N SER A 97 19.37 -6.48 4.01
CA SER A 97 18.75 -5.23 4.45
C SER A 97 18.83 -4.08 3.43
N GLY A 98 19.96 -3.92 2.73
CA GLY A 98 20.11 -2.88 1.70
C GLY A 98 19.15 -3.07 0.51
N SER A 99 19.08 -4.29 -0.04
CA SER A 99 18.17 -4.61 -1.14
C SER A 99 16.70 -4.53 -0.71
N GLY A 100 16.40 -4.99 0.51
CA GLY A 100 15.06 -4.90 1.09
C GLY A 100 14.58 -3.46 1.22
N GLN A 101 15.46 -2.53 1.62
CA GLN A 101 15.12 -1.12 1.75
C GLN A 101 14.81 -0.47 0.40
N ILE A 102 15.61 -0.75 -0.63
CA ILE A 102 15.38 -0.22 -1.98
C ILE A 102 14.02 -0.70 -2.50
N ILE A 103 13.70 -1.98 -2.31
CA ILE A 103 12.42 -2.54 -2.72
C ILE A 103 11.26 -1.89 -1.94
N LEU A 104 11.42 -1.61 -0.65
CA LEU A 104 10.40 -0.89 0.12
C LEU A 104 10.13 0.52 -0.43
N ILE A 105 11.18 1.27 -0.78
CA ILE A 105 11.02 2.61 -1.40
C ILE A 105 10.36 2.51 -2.78
N LEU A 106 10.71 1.50 -3.58
CA LEU A 106 10.03 1.30 -4.86
C LEU A 106 8.56 0.89 -4.66
N LEU A 107 8.28 0.08 -3.65
CA LEU A 107 6.93 -0.36 -3.30
C LEU A 107 6.07 0.80 -2.82
N THR A 108 6.62 1.75 -2.05
CA THR A 108 5.87 2.93 -1.61
C THR A 108 5.47 3.82 -2.77
N LEU A 109 6.39 4.07 -3.70
CA LEU A 109 6.10 4.84 -4.90
C LEU A 109 5.05 4.15 -5.77
N LEU A 110 5.17 2.84 -5.95
CA LEU A 110 4.26 2.08 -6.80
C LEU A 110 2.86 1.97 -6.17
N THR A 111 2.77 1.73 -4.86
CA THR A 111 1.47 1.70 -4.14
C THR A 111 0.80 3.06 -4.11
N LEU A 112 1.56 4.16 -3.97
CA LEU A 112 1.03 5.51 -4.10
C LEU A 112 0.48 5.76 -5.51
N ALA A 113 1.22 5.39 -6.55
CA ALA A 113 0.77 5.48 -7.94
C ALA A 113 -0.50 4.64 -8.16
N THR A 114 -0.58 3.44 -7.57
CA THR A 114 -1.77 2.58 -7.62
C THR A 114 -2.98 3.26 -7.00
N ALA A 115 -2.83 3.82 -5.80
CA ALA A 115 -3.90 4.49 -5.07
C ALA A 115 -4.41 5.73 -5.83
N TYR A 116 -3.48 6.53 -6.38
CA TYR A 116 -3.82 7.66 -7.24
C TYR A 116 -4.59 7.20 -8.48
N GLN A 117 -4.07 6.21 -9.20
CA GLN A 117 -4.69 5.73 -10.44
C GLN A 117 -6.06 5.06 -10.22
N SER A 118 -6.29 4.51 -9.02
CA SER A 118 -7.59 3.97 -8.62
C SER A 118 -8.64 5.01 -8.29
N SER A 119 -8.25 6.27 -8.15
CA SER A 119 -9.18 7.34 -7.81
C SER A 119 -9.98 7.80 -9.02
N VAL A 120 -11.13 8.42 -8.73
CA VAL A 120 -12.10 8.88 -9.72
C VAL A 120 -12.11 10.41 -9.72
N LEU A 121 -12.09 11.03 -10.90
CA LEU A 121 -12.08 12.48 -11.04
C LEU A 121 -13.34 12.99 -11.77
N PRO A 122 -13.85 14.19 -11.41
CA PRO A 122 -14.86 14.87 -12.20
C PRO A 122 -14.36 15.15 -13.62
N LYS A 123 -15.24 15.06 -14.64
CA LYS A 123 -14.89 15.32 -16.05
C LYS A 123 -14.27 16.71 -16.29
N ASP A 124 -14.69 17.72 -15.54
CA ASP A 124 -14.18 19.11 -15.62
C ASP A 124 -12.94 19.35 -14.72
N SER A 125 -12.12 18.34 -14.49
CA SER A 125 -11.02 18.44 -13.53
C SER A 125 -9.97 19.48 -13.92
N GLN A 126 -9.82 20.48 -13.06
CA GLN A 126 -8.70 21.43 -13.04
C GLN A 126 -7.53 20.90 -12.21
N SER A 127 -6.34 21.49 -12.38
CA SER A 127 -5.11 21.15 -11.65
C SER A 127 -5.28 21.10 -10.11
N THR A 128 -6.13 21.97 -9.55
CA THR A 128 -6.42 22.03 -8.11
C THR A 128 -7.05 20.74 -7.58
N HIS A 129 -7.87 20.04 -8.38
CA HIS A 129 -8.50 18.79 -7.96
C HIS A 129 -7.49 17.65 -7.83
N HIS A 130 -6.48 17.61 -8.70
CA HIS A 130 -5.40 16.62 -8.62
C HIS A 130 -4.55 16.80 -7.36
N LEU A 131 -4.24 18.05 -6.99
CA LEU A 131 -3.50 18.35 -5.77
C LEU A 131 -4.29 18.00 -4.51
N SER A 132 -5.58 18.37 -4.46
CA SER A 132 -6.46 18.01 -3.35
C SER A 132 -6.55 16.49 -3.18
N LEU A 133 -6.66 15.75 -4.29
CA LEU A 133 -6.75 14.30 -4.27
C LEU A 133 -5.45 13.64 -3.79
N LEU A 134 -4.30 14.12 -4.27
CA LEU A 134 -3.01 13.62 -3.78
C LEU A 134 -2.82 13.90 -2.30
N LEU A 135 -3.18 15.09 -1.82
CA LEU A 135 -3.12 15.43 -0.40
C LEU A 135 -4.05 14.56 0.44
N ASP A 136 -5.26 14.26 -0.03
CA ASP A 136 -6.19 13.35 0.63
C ASP A 136 -5.60 11.94 0.73
N ILE A 137 -5.11 11.38 -0.38
CA ILE A 137 -4.51 10.03 -0.41
C ILE A 137 -3.30 9.94 0.51
N VAL A 138 -2.39 10.91 0.41
CA VAL A 138 -1.14 10.91 1.19
C VAL A 138 -1.45 11.09 2.68
N SER A 139 -2.30 12.05 3.06
CA SER A 139 -2.64 12.30 4.47
C SER A 139 -3.38 11.13 5.10
N SER A 140 -4.44 10.63 4.45
CA SER A 140 -5.23 9.49 4.96
C SER A 140 -4.39 8.21 5.03
N GLY A 141 -3.61 7.91 3.99
CA GLY A 141 -2.73 6.75 3.95
C GLY A 141 -1.64 6.82 5.02
N LEU A 142 -1.00 7.99 5.20
CA LEU A 142 0.00 8.21 6.23
C LEU A 142 -0.57 7.98 7.64
N VAL A 143 -1.71 8.59 7.96
CA VAL A 143 -2.33 8.47 9.29
C VAL A 143 -2.68 7.02 9.58
N VAL A 144 -3.43 6.35 8.70
CA VAL A 144 -3.88 4.98 8.96
C VAL A 144 -2.69 4.01 8.95
N GLY A 145 -1.80 4.11 7.97
CA GLY A 145 -0.67 3.20 7.84
C GLY A 145 0.38 3.35 8.93
N SER A 146 0.70 4.58 9.35
CA SER A 146 1.65 4.81 10.45
C SER A 146 1.11 4.29 11.79
N VAL A 147 -0.17 4.55 12.10
CA VAL A 147 -0.80 4.07 13.34
C VAL A 147 -0.84 2.53 13.36
N ILE A 148 -1.26 1.90 12.27
CA ILE A 148 -1.29 0.44 12.18
C ILE A 148 0.13 -0.14 12.27
N THR A 149 1.10 0.43 11.57
CA THR A 149 2.50 -0.04 11.64
C THR A 149 3.08 0.12 13.03
N ALA A 150 2.80 1.24 13.72
CA ALA A 150 3.23 1.47 15.10
C ALA A 150 2.60 0.46 16.08
N MET A 151 1.30 0.19 15.95
CA MET A 151 0.60 -0.84 16.73
C MET A 151 1.22 -2.23 16.49
N LEU A 152 1.46 -2.59 15.23
CA LEU A 152 2.04 -3.88 14.85
C LEU A 152 3.48 -4.02 15.35
N LEU A 153 4.26 -2.93 15.34
CA LEU A 153 5.61 -2.91 15.90
C LEU A 153 5.57 -3.09 17.43
N GLY A 154 4.64 -2.43 18.13
CA GLY A 154 4.42 -2.64 19.56
C GLY A 154 4.07 -4.10 19.89
N HIS A 155 3.14 -4.68 19.13
CA HIS A 155 2.77 -6.10 19.27
C HIS A 155 3.94 -7.03 18.95
N TRP A 156 4.78 -6.70 17.97
CA TRP A 156 5.99 -7.46 17.65
C TRP A 156 6.97 -7.48 18.83
N TYR A 157 7.23 -6.34 19.47
CA TYR A 157 8.12 -6.28 20.62
C TYR A 157 7.59 -7.04 21.84
N LEU A 158 6.28 -7.03 22.07
CA LEU A 158 5.68 -7.76 23.19
C LEU A 158 5.71 -9.29 23.01
N ASN A 159 5.67 -9.79 21.76
CA ASN A 159 5.58 -11.22 21.48
C ASN A 159 6.88 -11.86 21.00
N THR A 160 7.90 -11.08 20.65
CA THR A 160 9.19 -11.63 20.23
C THR A 160 10.08 -11.81 21.47
N PRO A 161 10.42 -13.05 21.89
CA PRO A 161 11.10 -13.34 23.16
C PRO A 161 12.57 -12.88 23.23
N THR A 162 13.03 -12.07 22.27
CA THR A 162 14.42 -11.59 22.18
C THR A 162 14.65 -10.26 22.86
N MET A 163 13.63 -9.64 23.48
CA MET A 163 13.83 -8.37 24.17
C MET A 163 14.50 -8.59 25.53
N ASN A 164 15.82 -8.65 25.50
CA ASN A 164 16.66 -8.45 26.68
C ASN A 164 16.47 -6.98 27.09
N LEU A 165 15.64 -6.74 28.11
CA LEU A 165 15.60 -5.48 28.84
C LEU A 165 16.94 -5.35 29.59
N ILE A 166 17.97 -4.87 28.90
CA ILE A 166 19.24 -4.47 29.51
C ILE A 166 19.31 -2.95 29.43
#